data_AF-A0A9B0X1I9-F1
#
_entry.id   AF-A0A9B0X1I9-F1
#
_cell.length_a   1.000
_cell.length_b   1.000
_cell.length_c   1.000
_cell.angle_alpha   90.00
_cell.angle_beta   90.00
_cell.angle_gamma   90.00
#
_symmetry.space_group_name_H-M   'P 1'
#
loop_
_entity.id
_entity.type
_entity.pdbx_description
1 polymer ?
#
loop_
_entity_poly.entity_id
_entity_poly.type
_entity_poly.pdbx_seq_one_letter_code
_entity_poly.pdbx_strand_id
1 'polypeptide(L)'
;MAAEGSALVRGGAVGGLPASDNLKPTKCPDAAPIRRRMSSLSQDAERRAYQWCREYLGGAWRRVRPEELRVNPVSGGLSNLLFRCSLPDHLPSLGEEPREVLLRLYGAILQGVDSLVLESVMFAILAERSLGPQLYGVFPEGRLEQYIPSRPLKTQELREPVLSAAIATKMAQFHGMEMPFTKEPHWLFGTMERYLKQIQDLPPTGLPQMNLLEKYSLKDEMDNLRKLLDATPSPVIFCHNDIQEGNILLLSEPKNADSLMLVDFEYSSYNYRGFDIGNHFCEWVYDYTHEEWPFYKARPADYPTRAQQLHFIRHYLAAVKKGEPPSQEEQRKLEEDLLVEVNRYALASHFFWGLWSILQASMSTIEFGYLEYAQSRFQFYFQQKQQLTTLHIDES
;
A
#
# COMPACT_ATOMS: atom_id res chain seq x y z
N MET A 1 -42.21 -67.58 -8.78
CA MET A 1 -41.74 -67.69 -7.38
C MET A 1 -41.73 -66.29 -6.80
N ALA A 2 -42.83 -65.97 -6.14
CA ALA A 2 -43.15 -64.66 -5.58
C ALA A 2 -43.02 -64.75 -4.06
N ALA A 3 -42.59 -63.66 -3.43
CA ALA A 3 -42.85 -63.40 -2.02
C ALA A 3 -43.06 -61.90 -1.85
N GLU A 4 -44.33 -61.55 -1.65
CA GLU A 4 -44.89 -60.35 -1.04
C GLU A 4 -44.33 -60.18 0.40
N GLY A 5 -44.39 -59.06 1.12
CA GLY A 5 -45.09 -57.79 0.92
C GLY A 5 -45.19 -57.01 2.24
N SER A 6 -45.94 -55.92 2.15
CA SER A 6 -46.64 -55.17 3.22
C SER A 6 -45.85 -54.23 4.14
N ALA A 7 -46.33 -52.98 4.11
CA ALA A 7 -46.16 -51.95 5.13
C ALA A 7 -47.22 -52.10 6.23
N LEU A 8 -46.95 -51.61 7.45
CA LEU A 8 -47.91 -50.84 8.27
C LEU A 8 -47.29 -50.29 9.56
N VAL A 9 -47.82 -49.14 9.97
CA VAL A 9 -47.45 -48.24 11.06
C VAL A 9 -48.16 -48.59 12.37
N ARG A 10 -47.47 -48.38 13.51
CA ARG A 10 -47.93 -47.96 14.89
C ARG A 10 -46.73 -48.24 15.82
N GLY A 11 -46.21 -47.38 16.71
CA GLY A 11 -46.78 -46.35 17.57
C GLY A 11 -46.56 -46.78 19.03
N GLY A 12 -45.74 -46.08 19.84
CA GLY A 12 -45.72 -46.22 21.31
C GLY A 12 -44.37 -46.25 22.04
N ALA A 13 -43.85 -45.06 22.35
CA ALA A 13 -43.31 -44.55 23.63
C ALA A 13 -42.39 -45.35 24.61
N VAL A 14 -41.46 -44.56 25.18
CA VAL A 14 -40.84 -44.55 26.54
C VAL A 14 -39.49 -45.27 26.78
N GLY A 15 -38.45 -44.45 27.02
CA GLY A 15 -37.64 -44.55 28.26
C GLY A 15 -36.16 -44.91 28.15
N GLY A 16 -35.29 -43.98 28.56
CA GLY A 16 -34.05 -44.30 29.31
C GLY A 16 -32.69 -44.09 28.62
N LEU A 17 -31.93 -43.12 29.15
CA LEU A 17 -30.49 -42.83 28.92
C LEU A 17 -29.56 -43.99 29.34
N PRO A 18 -28.31 -44.04 28.83
CA PRO A 18 -27.16 -43.41 29.52
C PRO A 18 -26.23 -42.62 28.55
N ALA A 19 -25.83 -41.39 28.89
CA ALA A 19 -24.58 -41.00 29.58
C ALA A 19 -23.31 -41.43 28.81
N SER A 20 -22.76 -40.55 27.96
CA SER A 20 -21.71 -39.53 28.24
C SER A 20 -20.31 -40.03 27.89
N ASP A 21 -19.92 -39.87 26.62
CA ASP A 21 -18.54 -40.02 26.15
C ASP A 21 -17.76 -38.71 26.34
N ASN A 22 -16.68 -38.80 27.10
CA ASN A 22 -15.70 -37.76 27.32
C ASN A 22 -14.76 -37.63 26.10
N LEU A 23 -14.94 -36.58 25.29
CA LEU A 23 -13.91 -36.11 24.35
C LEU A 23 -13.32 -34.80 24.86
N LYS A 24 -12.10 -34.89 25.39
CA LYS A 24 -11.27 -33.75 25.81
C LYS A 24 -10.93 -32.87 24.60
N PRO A 25 -10.94 -31.54 24.72
CA PRO A 25 -10.38 -30.66 23.71
C PRO A 25 -8.86 -30.83 23.67
N THR A 26 -8.33 -31.14 22.49
CA THR A 26 -6.90 -31.16 22.20
C THR A 26 -6.33 -29.75 22.39
N LYS A 27 -5.47 -29.59 23.39
CA LYS A 27 -4.69 -28.37 23.64
C LYS A 27 -3.79 -28.10 22.44
N CYS A 28 -3.90 -26.90 21.87
CA CYS A 28 -2.85 -26.33 21.01
C CYS A 28 -1.51 -26.37 21.77
N PRO A 29 -0.38 -26.68 21.10
CA PRO A 29 0.93 -26.52 21.72
C PRO A 29 1.12 -25.04 22.08
N ASP A 30 1.51 -24.81 23.34
CA ASP A 30 1.72 -23.49 23.92
C ASP A 30 2.53 -22.59 22.98
N ALA A 31 1.89 -21.53 22.48
CA ALA A 31 2.58 -20.43 21.86
C ALA A 31 3.50 -19.82 22.92
N ALA A 32 4.82 -19.98 22.75
CA ALA A 32 5.77 -19.17 23.48
C ALA A 32 5.37 -17.69 23.31
N PRO A 33 5.30 -16.89 24.38
CA PRO A 33 4.63 -15.60 24.33
C PRO A 33 5.39 -14.68 23.38
N ILE A 34 4.70 -14.15 22.38
CA ILE A 34 5.17 -13.17 21.38
C ILE A 34 6.01 -12.05 22.02
N ARG A 35 5.67 -11.67 23.26
CA ARG A 35 6.43 -10.73 24.10
C ARG A 35 7.93 -11.06 24.28
N ARG A 36 8.32 -12.33 24.42
CA ARG A 36 9.73 -12.73 24.60
C ARG A 36 10.55 -12.68 23.30
N ARG A 37 9.90 -12.83 22.15
CA ARG A 37 10.56 -12.77 20.82
C ARG A 37 10.75 -11.32 20.36
N MET A 38 9.76 -10.46 20.65
CA MET A 38 9.89 -9.00 20.46
C MET A 38 10.98 -8.39 21.35
N SER A 39 11.14 -8.86 22.60
CA SER A 39 12.15 -8.29 23.51
C SER A 39 13.60 -8.56 23.09
N SER A 40 13.90 -9.73 22.49
CA SER A 40 15.25 -10.03 22.00
C SER A 40 15.55 -9.32 20.68
N LEU A 41 14.56 -9.22 19.78
CA LEU A 41 14.67 -8.44 18.54
C LEU A 41 14.82 -6.95 18.82
N SER A 42 14.20 -6.43 19.89
CA SER A 42 14.33 -5.03 20.35
C SER A 42 15.74 -4.71 20.81
N GLN A 43 16.36 -5.57 21.64
CA GLN A 43 17.72 -5.33 22.15
C GLN A 43 18.78 -5.37 21.05
N ASP A 44 18.67 -6.31 20.10
CA ASP A 44 19.56 -6.34 18.93
C ASP A 44 19.30 -5.16 17.98
N ALA A 45 18.05 -4.70 17.84
CA ALA A 45 17.73 -3.50 17.06
C ALA A 45 18.29 -2.24 17.72
N GLU A 46 18.17 -2.08 19.03
CA GLU A 46 18.74 -0.96 19.81
C GLU A 46 20.26 -0.91 19.70
N ARG A 47 20.93 -2.05 19.84
CA ARG A 47 22.39 -2.14 19.71
C ARG A 47 22.85 -1.76 18.31
N ARG A 48 22.16 -2.24 17.27
CA ARG A 48 22.51 -1.91 15.88
C ARG A 48 22.19 -0.45 15.57
N ALA A 49 21.06 0.08 16.03
CA ALA A 49 20.71 1.48 15.93
C ALA A 49 21.79 2.38 16.54
N TYR A 50 22.29 2.03 17.72
CA TYR A 50 23.41 2.71 18.37
C TYR A 50 24.68 2.70 17.53
N GLN A 51 25.06 1.56 16.97
CA GLN A 51 26.25 1.44 16.13
C GLN A 51 26.15 2.30 14.87
N TRP A 52 25.06 2.14 14.10
CA TRP A 52 24.87 2.85 12.85
C TRP A 52 24.73 4.36 13.03
N CYS A 53 23.99 4.83 14.05
CA CYS A 53 23.87 6.27 14.29
C CYS A 53 25.24 6.91 14.60
N ARG A 54 26.13 6.21 15.33
CA ARG A 54 27.48 6.72 15.64
C ARG A 54 28.41 6.73 14.43
N GLU A 55 28.34 5.68 13.63
CA GLU A 55 29.19 5.50 12.45
C GLU A 55 28.85 6.49 11.35
N TYR A 56 27.57 6.58 10.99
CA TYR A 56 27.11 7.35 9.82
C TYR A 56 26.84 8.82 10.12
N LEU A 57 26.30 9.17 11.30
CA LEU A 57 25.95 10.57 11.60
C LEU A 57 27.14 11.35 12.21
N GLY A 58 28.07 10.66 12.86
CA GLY A 58 29.23 11.30 13.48
C GLY A 58 28.85 12.30 14.59
N GLY A 59 29.57 13.42 14.68
CA GLY A 59 29.22 14.53 15.57
C GLY A 59 28.94 14.13 17.03
N ALA A 60 27.89 14.70 17.62
CA ALA A 60 27.45 14.42 18.98
C ALA A 60 27.06 12.96 19.20
N TRP A 61 26.61 12.23 18.17
CA TRP A 61 26.26 10.81 18.28
C TRP A 61 27.43 9.96 18.78
N ARG A 62 28.68 10.29 18.38
CA ARG A 62 29.88 9.57 18.86
C ARG A 62 30.08 9.62 20.37
N ARG A 63 29.52 10.63 21.05
CA ARG A 63 29.61 10.86 22.51
C ARG A 63 28.50 10.20 23.31
N VAL A 64 27.42 9.76 22.66
CA VAL A 64 26.28 9.10 23.31
C VAL A 64 26.71 7.77 23.90
N ARG A 65 26.29 7.47 25.13
CA ARG A 65 26.44 6.12 25.71
C ARG A 65 25.28 5.21 25.29
N PRO A 66 25.48 3.89 25.19
CA PRO A 66 24.42 2.97 24.77
C PRO A 66 23.12 3.13 25.56
N GLU A 67 23.23 3.33 26.88
CA GLU A 67 22.11 3.50 27.82
C GLU A 67 21.38 4.85 27.69
N GLU A 68 21.95 5.82 26.99
CA GLU A 68 21.37 7.16 26.81
C GLU A 68 20.63 7.30 25.48
N LEU A 69 20.90 6.43 24.51
CA LEU A 69 20.25 6.48 23.22
C LEU A 69 18.78 6.10 23.33
N ARG A 70 17.89 7.02 22.93
CA ARG A 70 16.47 6.75 22.86
C ARG A 70 16.13 6.15 21.49
N VAL A 71 15.76 4.87 21.48
CA VAL A 71 15.27 4.16 20.30
C VAL A 71 13.81 3.81 20.53
N ASN A 72 12.91 4.43 19.78
CA ASN A 72 11.48 4.18 19.90
C ASN A 72 10.97 3.53 18.62
N PRO A 73 10.29 2.37 18.68
CA PRO A 73 9.65 1.80 17.51
C PRO A 73 8.58 2.78 16.99
N VAL A 74 8.53 2.96 15.68
CA VAL A 74 7.52 3.77 15.00
C VAL A 74 6.61 2.81 14.24
N SER A 75 5.30 2.99 14.37
CA SER A 75 4.32 2.28 13.55
C SER A 75 4.55 2.68 12.08
N GLY A 76 4.97 1.72 11.26
CA GLY A 76 5.18 1.85 9.83
C GLY A 76 4.33 0.85 9.05
N GLY A 77 4.31 0.99 7.72
CA GLY A 77 3.62 0.06 6.82
C GLY A 77 4.06 -1.40 6.98
N LEU A 78 3.33 -2.29 6.31
CA LEU A 78 3.41 -3.74 6.48
C LEU A 78 4.82 -4.33 6.19
N SER A 79 5.66 -3.67 5.39
CA SER A 79 6.91 -4.27 4.88
C SER A 79 8.18 -3.99 5.71
N ASN A 80 8.20 -3.00 6.61
CA ASN A 80 9.44 -2.42 7.15
C ASN A 80 9.46 -2.24 8.68
N LEU A 81 10.63 -2.43 9.31
CA LEU A 81 10.81 -2.09 10.74
C LEU A 81 11.40 -0.68 10.87
N LEU A 82 10.67 0.21 11.56
CA LEU A 82 11.04 1.62 11.73
C LEU A 82 11.34 1.95 13.20
N PHE A 83 12.45 2.64 13.42
CA PHE A 83 12.85 3.13 14.74
C PHE A 83 13.22 4.60 14.68
N ARG A 84 12.63 5.42 15.56
CA ARG A 84 13.08 6.80 15.80
C ARG A 84 14.23 6.76 16.78
N CYS A 85 15.38 7.25 16.35
CA CYS A 85 16.55 7.43 17.19
C CYS A 85 16.73 8.92 17.49
N SER A 86 16.89 9.28 18.77
CA SER A 86 17.03 10.68 19.20
C SER A 86 18.26 10.88 20.06
N LEU A 87 19.00 11.96 19.79
CA LEU A 87 20.13 12.40 20.60
C LEU A 87 19.64 12.88 21.98
N PRO A 88 20.32 12.55 23.09
CA PRO A 88 19.96 13.05 24.42
C PRO A 88 19.92 14.58 24.51
N ASP A 89 18.92 15.12 25.22
CA ASP A 89 18.70 16.58 25.34
C ASP A 89 19.90 17.34 25.90
N HIS A 90 20.68 16.71 26.78
CA HIS A 90 21.84 17.31 27.43
C HIS A 90 23.08 17.39 26.52
N LEU A 91 23.09 16.67 25.37
CA LEU A 91 24.19 16.72 24.41
C LEU A 91 23.89 17.76 23.32
N PRO A 92 24.68 18.84 23.21
CA PRO A 92 24.56 19.78 22.09
C PRO A 92 25.08 19.14 20.80
N SER A 93 24.48 19.52 19.67
CA SER A 93 25.03 19.19 18.35
C SER A 93 26.41 19.84 18.17
N LEU A 94 27.31 19.17 17.45
CA LEU A 94 28.69 19.63 17.19
C LEU A 94 28.87 20.21 15.78
N GLY A 95 27.94 19.93 14.88
CA GLY A 95 27.83 20.50 13.55
C GLY A 95 26.40 20.37 13.03
N GLU A 96 26.26 20.06 11.75
CA GLU A 96 24.98 19.92 11.06
C GLU A 96 24.35 18.52 11.24
N GLU A 97 24.87 17.68 12.15
CA GLU A 97 24.29 16.35 12.35
C GLU A 97 22.86 16.45 12.90
N PRO A 98 21.93 15.61 12.39
CA PRO A 98 20.56 15.62 12.84
C PRO A 98 20.47 15.18 14.30
N ARG A 99 19.59 15.80 15.07
CA ARG A 99 19.28 15.36 16.45
C ARG A 99 18.33 14.17 16.48
N GLU A 100 17.55 13.98 15.42
CA GLU A 100 16.57 12.91 15.29
C GLU A 100 16.65 12.29 13.90
N VAL A 101 16.65 10.96 13.86
CA VAL A 101 16.71 10.18 12.62
C VAL A 101 15.71 9.04 12.68
N LEU A 102 15.26 8.62 11.50
CA LEU A 102 14.51 7.39 11.32
C LEU A 102 15.44 6.30 10.81
N LEU A 103 15.60 5.25 11.58
CA LEU A 103 16.25 4.01 11.16
C LEU A 103 15.20 3.13 10.50
N ARG A 104 15.39 2.85 9.21
CA ARG A 104 14.60 1.88 8.46
C ARG A 104 15.42 0.63 8.24
N LEU A 105 14.95 -0.49 8.78
CA LEU A 105 15.52 -1.80 8.49
C LEU A 105 14.69 -2.51 7.43
N TYR A 106 15.39 -2.99 6.42
CA TYR A 106 14.81 -3.79 5.38
C TYR A 106 14.30 -5.11 5.96
N GLY A 107 13.03 -5.44 5.68
CA GLY A 107 12.46 -6.73 6.05
C GLY A 107 13.16 -7.88 5.32
N ALA A 108 12.96 -9.12 5.79
CA ALA A 108 13.49 -10.34 5.15
C ALA A 108 12.96 -10.57 3.72
N ILE A 109 12.03 -9.72 3.25
CA ILE A 109 11.34 -9.78 1.96
C ILE A 109 12.10 -8.97 0.89
N LEU A 110 13.19 -8.26 1.23
CA LEU A 110 13.89 -7.45 0.23
C LEU A 110 14.40 -8.27 -0.96
N GLN A 111 13.90 -7.87 -2.12
CA GLN A 111 13.93 -8.59 -3.39
C GLN A 111 15.26 -8.35 -4.12
N GLY A 112 16.27 -9.17 -3.89
CA GLY A 112 17.47 -9.21 -4.74
C GLY A 112 18.35 -7.94 -4.75
N VAL A 113 19.57 -8.06 -5.29
CA VAL A 113 20.57 -6.97 -5.30
C VAL A 113 20.11 -5.79 -6.17
N ASP A 114 19.46 -6.06 -7.29
CA ASP A 114 19.05 -5.03 -8.26
C ASP A 114 17.97 -4.10 -7.69
N SER A 115 17.01 -4.62 -6.92
CA SER A 115 15.98 -3.80 -6.29
C SER A 115 16.57 -2.85 -5.25
N LEU A 116 17.54 -3.33 -4.45
CA LEU A 116 18.22 -2.50 -3.44
C LEU A 116 18.98 -1.33 -4.08
N VAL A 117 19.64 -1.57 -5.21
CA VAL A 117 20.35 -0.51 -5.96
C VAL A 117 19.36 0.53 -6.47
N LEU A 118 18.27 0.09 -7.11
CA LEU A 118 17.25 1.00 -7.65
C LEU A 118 16.58 1.83 -6.55
N GLU A 119 16.21 1.20 -5.44
CA GLU A 119 15.61 1.88 -4.28
C GLU A 119 16.58 2.90 -3.67
N SER A 120 17.85 2.53 -3.52
CA SER A 120 18.89 3.44 -2.98
C SER A 120 19.10 4.66 -3.88
N VAL A 121 19.17 4.45 -5.21
CA VAL A 121 19.28 5.55 -6.18
C VAL A 121 18.04 6.44 -6.15
N MET A 122 16.85 5.85 -6.10
CA MET A 122 15.59 6.58 -6.04
C MET A 122 15.51 7.47 -4.80
N PHE A 123 15.81 6.89 -3.63
CA PHE A 123 15.76 7.58 -2.36
C PHE A 123 16.76 8.74 -2.30
N ALA A 124 18.00 8.51 -2.76
CA ALA A 124 19.02 9.56 -2.81
C ALA A 124 18.58 10.75 -3.69
N ILE A 125 18.01 10.50 -4.87
CA ILE A 125 17.53 11.58 -5.76
C ILE A 125 16.36 12.35 -5.12
N LEU A 126 15.44 11.64 -4.45
CA LEU A 126 14.30 12.27 -3.76
C LEU A 126 14.75 13.16 -2.60
N ALA A 127 15.74 12.72 -1.83
CA ALA A 127 16.36 13.50 -0.76
C ALA A 127 17.00 14.79 -1.30
N GLU A 128 17.83 14.68 -2.36
CA GLU A 128 18.50 15.83 -2.98
C GLU A 128 17.52 16.84 -3.59
N ARG A 129 16.37 16.37 -4.09
CA ARG A 129 15.33 17.23 -4.66
C ARG A 129 14.34 17.78 -3.63
N SER A 130 14.52 17.50 -2.33
CA SER A 130 13.58 17.87 -1.25
C SER A 130 12.15 17.34 -1.47
N LEU A 131 12.02 16.19 -2.16
CA LEU A 131 10.74 15.51 -2.42
C LEU A 131 10.53 14.29 -1.52
N GLY A 132 11.52 13.96 -0.68
CA GLY A 132 11.42 12.98 0.38
C GLY A 132 12.32 13.35 1.57
N PRO A 133 12.39 12.49 2.60
CA PRO A 133 13.28 12.68 3.74
C PRO A 133 14.75 12.75 3.31
N GLN A 134 15.58 13.55 4.01
CA GLN A 134 17.03 13.53 3.78
C GLN A 134 17.62 12.14 4.05
N LEU A 135 18.62 11.74 3.27
CA LEU A 135 19.33 10.48 3.43
C LEU A 135 20.64 10.72 4.19
N TYR A 136 20.81 10.08 5.35
CA TYR A 136 22.01 10.25 6.17
C TYR A 136 22.97 9.05 6.11
N GLY A 137 22.50 7.87 5.73
CA GLY A 137 23.35 6.70 5.61
C GLY A 137 22.63 5.51 4.99
N VAL A 138 23.39 4.67 4.27
CA VAL A 138 22.91 3.42 3.67
C VAL A 138 23.85 2.29 4.07
N PHE A 139 23.30 1.15 4.45
CA PHE A 139 24.01 -0.08 4.83
C PHE A 139 23.22 -1.30 4.34
N PRO A 140 23.84 -2.51 4.32
CA PRO A 140 23.19 -3.71 3.80
C PRO A 140 21.83 -4.02 4.43
N GLU A 141 21.67 -3.72 5.72
CA GLU A 141 20.45 -4.02 6.48
C GLU A 141 19.39 -2.90 6.43
N GLY A 142 19.71 -1.72 5.89
CA GLY A 142 18.80 -0.58 6.00
C GLY A 142 19.40 0.78 5.63
N ARG A 143 18.73 1.83 6.11
CA ARG A 143 19.17 3.22 5.95
C ARG A 143 18.79 4.08 7.13
N LEU A 144 19.50 5.20 7.26
CA LEU A 144 19.18 6.29 8.17
C LEU A 144 18.63 7.47 7.36
N GLU A 145 17.44 7.91 7.73
CA GLU A 145 16.70 8.97 7.05
C GLU A 145 16.36 10.10 8.03
N GLN A 146 15.98 11.26 7.51
CA GLN A 146 15.39 12.32 8.30
C GLN A 146 14.10 11.85 8.98
N TYR A 147 14.04 12.03 10.29
CA TYR A 147 12.75 11.97 10.98
C TYR A 147 11.96 13.24 10.66
N ILE A 148 10.78 13.07 10.06
CA ILE A 148 9.88 14.16 9.69
C ILE A 148 8.78 14.27 10.76
N PRO A 149 8.74 15.34 11.59
CA PRO A 149 7.67 15.54 12.56
C PRO A 149 6.31 15.68 11.87
N SER A 150 5.53 14.61 11.90
CA SER A 150 4.33 14.47 11.08
C SER A 150 3.43 13.37 11.61
N ARG A 151 2.24 13.27 11.00
CA ARG A 151 1.38 12.09 11.09
C ARG A 151 0.94 11.68 9.68
N PRO A 152 0.66 10.40 9.42
CA PRO A 152 -0.06 10.03 8.22
C PRO A 152 -1.46 10.65 8.22
N LEU A 153 -2.02 10.82 7.03
CA LEU A 153 -3.43 11.11 6.87
C LEU A 153 -4.27 9.88 7.25
N LYS A 154 -5.56 10.11 7.47
CA LYS A 154 -6.59 9.09 7.61
C LYS A 154 -7.39 9.01 6.32
N THR A 155 -7.99 7.85 6.04
CA THR A 155 -8.83 7.62 4.85
C THR A 155 -9.91 8.69 4.66
N GLN A 156 -10.53 9.12 5.76
CA GLN A 156 -11.58 10.15 5.74
C GLN A 156 -11.05 11.55 5.40
N GLU A 157 -9.77 11.84 5.65
CA GLU A 157 -9.16 13.14 5.34
C GLU A 157 -8.88 13.30 3.83
N LEU A 158 -8.78 12.19 3.08
CA LEU A 158 -8.52 12.21 1.64
C LEU A 158 -9.60 12.95 0.85
N ARG A 159 -10.85 12.94 1.36
CA ARG A 159 -12.00 13.59 0.70
C ARG A 159 -12.15 15.07 1.02
N GLU A 160 -11.37 15.59 1.96
CA GLU A 160 -11.44 17.01 2.33
C GLU A 160 -10.92 17.86 1.17
N PRO A 161 -11.71 18.83 0.64
CA PRO A 161 -11.35 19.52 -0.60
C PRO A 161 -9.97 20.20 -0.58
N VAL A 162 -9.56 20.75 0.57
CA VAL A 162 -8.26 21.43 0.73
C VAL A 162 -7.11 20.42 0.72
N LEU A 163 -7.22 19.31 1.46
CA LEU A 163 -6.21 18.25 1.45
C LEU A 163 -6.15 17.55 0.10
N SER A 164 -7.30 17.24 -0.50
CA SER A 164 -7.40 16.64 -1.84
C SER A 164 -6.71 17.49 -2.91
N ALA A 165 -6.87 18.82 -2.87
CA ALA A 165 -6.17 19.75 -3.75
C ALA A 165 -4.65 19.77 -3.50
N ALA A 166 -4.22 19.71 -2.24
CA ALA A 166 -2.81 19.64 -1.89
C ALA A 166 -2.16 18.32 -2.35
N ILE A 167 -2.87 17.18 -2.20
CA ILE A 167 -2.44 15.87 -2.69
C ILE A 167 -2.32 15.90 -4.22
N ALA A 168 -3.31 16.43 -4.93
CA ALA A 168 -3.28 16.58 -6.39
C ALA A 168 -2.06 17.38 -6.86
N THR A 169 -1.76 18.48 -6.17
CA THR A 169 -0.60 19.33 -6.46
C THR A 169 0.71 18.57 -6.20
N LYS A 170 0.80 17.84 -5.08
CA LYS A 170 1.98 17.05 -4.72
C LYS A 170 2.24 15.90 -5.70
N MET A 171 1.18 15.20 -6.11
CA MET A 171 1.25 14.14 -7.12
C MET A 171 1.74 14.69 -8.46
N ALA A 172 1.23 15.85 -8.90
CA ALA A 172 1.70 16.52 -10.12
C ALA A 172 3.19 16.90 -10.06
N GLN A 173 3.68 17.36 -8.90
CA GLN A 173 5.11 17.63 -8.69
C GLN A 173 5.95 16.36 -8.80
N PHE A 174 5.48 15.26 -8.18
CA PHE A 174 6.15 13.96 -8.26
C PHE A 174 6.20 13.43 -9.70
N HIS A 175 5.09 13.54 -10.44
CA HIS A 175 5.01 13.15 -11.85
C HIS A 175 5.93 13.95 -12.78
N GLY A 176 6.31 15.17 -12.37
CA GLY A 176 7.25 16.02 -13.10
C GLY A 176 8.73 15.65 -12.93
N MET A 177 9.04 14.59 -12.17
CA MET A 177 10.41 14.17 -11.92
C MET A 177 11.03 13.39 -13.09
N GLU A 178 12.21 13.82 -13.51
CA GLU A 178 13.07 13.01 -14.39
C GLU A 178 13.97 12.09 -13.55
N MET A 179 13.65 10.79 -13.57
CA MET A 179 14.40 9.75 -12.88
C MET A 179 15.22 8.87 -13.84
N PRO A 180 16.42 8.37 -13.45
CA PRO A 180 17.31 7.57 -14.29
C PRO A 180 16.91 6.09 -14.35
N PHE A 181 15.61 5.81 -14.49
CA PHE A 181 15.06 4.45 -14.62
C PHE A 181 14.48 4.23 -16.02
N THR A 182 14.12 2.98 -16.35
CA THR A 182 13.43 2.67 -17.61
C THR A 182 12.18 3.53 -17.77
N LYS A 183 11.97 4.09 -18.97
CA LYS A 183 10.84 4.96 -19.31
C LYS A 183 9.65 4.18 -19.88
N GLU A 184 9.88 2.91 -20.19
CA GLU A 184 8.86 2.04 -20.75
C GLU A 184 7.94 1.52 -19.63
N PRO A 185 6.61 1.57 -19.80
CA PRO A 185 5.63 1.32 -18.73
C PRO A 185 5.37 -0.18 -18.48
N HIS A 186 6.41 -1.02 -18.53
CA HIS A 186 6.27 -2.46 -18.33
C HIS A 186 5.88 -2.83 -16.89
N TRP A 187 6.05 -1.90 -15.94
CA TRP A 187 5.93 -2.17 -14.51
C TRP A 187 4.57 -2.75 -14.13
N LEU A 188 3.46 -2.14 -14.60
CA LEU A 188 2.11 -2.53 -14.21
C LEU A 188 1.78 -3.96 -14.64
N PHE A 189 1.71 -4.20 -15.95
CA PHE A 189 1.34 -5.52 -16.47
C PHE A 189 2.43 -6.57 -16.26
N GLY A 190 3.72 -6.20 -16.38
CA GLY A 190 4.81 -7.13 -16.10
C GLY A 190 4.84 -7.59 -14.64
N THR A 191 4.41 -6.74 -13.70
CA THR A 191 4.25 -7.14 -12.29
C THR A 191 2.99 -7.98 -12.07
N MET A 192 1.85 -7.61 -12.66
CA MET A 192 0.64 -8.43 -12.56
C MET A 192 0.83 -9.83 -13.16
N GLU A 193 1.50 -9.95 -14.30
CA GLU A 193 1.85 -11.24 -14.91
C GLU A 193 2.76 -12.07 -14.02
N ARG A 194 3.79 -11.46 -13.42
CA ARG A 194 4.68 -12.11 -12.47
C ARG A 194 3.92 -12.59 -11.24
N TYR A 195 3.03 -11.75 -10.70
CA TYR A 195 2.20 -12.13 -9.56
C TYR A 195 1.26 -13.29 -9.90
N LEU A 196 0.57 -13.21 -11.03
CA LEU A 196 -0.33 -14.26 -11.49
C LEU A 196 0.40 -15.60 -11.63
N LYS A 197 1.60 -15.59 -12.21
CA LYS A 197 2.45 -16.78 -12.31
C LYS A 197 2.86 -17.32 -10.94
N GLN A 198 3.31 -16.45 -10.02
CA GLN A 198 3.67 -16.86 -8.66
C GLN A 198 2.49 -17.48 -7.92
N ILE A 199 1.27 -16.93 -8.06
CA ILE A 199 0.05 -17.50 -7.46
C ILE A 199 -0.24 -18.89 -8.04
N GLN A 200 -0.07 -19.09 -9.34
CA GLN A 200 -0.25 -20.39 -10.00
C GLN A 200 0.78 -21.43 -9.54
N ASP A 201 1.99 -20.99 -9.22
CA ASP A 201 3.09 -21.83 -8.75
C ASP A 201 3.03 -22.11 -7.23
N LEU A 202 2.09 -21.50 -6.49
CA LEU A 202 1.92 -21.77 -5.05
C LEU A 202 1.54 -23.23 -4.81
N PRO A 203 2.10 -23.89 -3.78
CA PRO A 203 1.72 -25.25 -3.44
C PRO A 203 0.24 -25.30 -3.06
N PRO A 204 -0.48 -26.43 -3.32
CA PRO A 204 -1.84 -26.61 -2.85
C PRO A 204 -1.86 -26.62 -1.31
N THR A 205 -2.14 -25.48 -0.69
CA THR A 205 -2.12 -25.29 0.76
C THR A 205 -3.41 -25.73 1.45
N GLY A 206 -4.41 -26.18 0.68
CA GLY A 206 -5.77 -26.42 1.20
C GLY A 206 -6.50 -25.12 1.59
N LEU A 207 -5.88 -23.95 1.39
CA LEU A 207 -6.45 -22.64 1.64
C LEU A 207 -7.25 -22.18 0.40
N PRO A 208 -8.28 -21.33 0.58
CA PRO A 208 -9.15 -20.86 -0.50
C PRO A 208 -8.50 -19.92 -1.54
N GLN A 209 -7.17 -19.81 -1.58
CA GLN A 209 -6.39 -18.95 -2.50
C GLN A 209 -6.66 -19.30 -3.97
N MET A 210 -6.62 -20.59 -4.34
CA MET A 210 -6.87 -21.03 -5.72
C MET A 210 -8.31 -20.76 -6.18
N ASN A 211 -9.26 -20.61 -5.27
CA ASN A 211 -10.65 -20.32 -5.60
C ASN A 211 -10.80 -18.94 -6.27
N LEU A 212 -10.01 -17.93 -5.88
CA LEU A 212 -10.19 -16.58 -6.43
C LEU A 212 -9.76 -16.45 -7.91
N LEU A 213 -8.67 -17.12 -8.31
CA LEU A 213 -8.20 -17.14 -9.71
C LEU A 213 -9.28 -17.70 -10.64
N GLU A 214 -9.87 -18.84 -10.28
CA GLU A 214 -10.90 -19.52 -11.06
C GLU A 214 -12.23 -18.77 -11.00
N LYS A 215 -12.68 -18.40 -9.79
CA LYS A 215 -13.95 -17.70 -9.54
C LYS A 215 -14.09 -16.42 -10.36
N TYR A 216 -13.00 -15.67 -10.52
CA TYR A 216 -12.98 -14.41 -11.25
C TYR A 216 -12.34 -14.52 -12.64
N SER A 217 -11.91 -15.72 -13.04
CA SER A 217 -11.23 -15.97 -14.32
C SER A 217 -10.08 -14.97 -14.59
N LEU A 218 -9.24 -14.74 -13.56
CA LEU A 218 -8.30 -13.61 -13.54
C LEU A 218 -7.29 -13.63 -14.68
N LYS A 219 -6.95 -14.79 -15.23
CA LYS A 219 -6.05 -14.88 -16.38
C LYS A 219 -6.66 -14.21 -17.62
N ASP A 220 -7.87 -14.61 -17.99
CA ASP A 220 -8.56 -14.07 -19.16
C ASP A 220 -8.98 -12.61 -18.91
N GLU A 221 -9.33 -12.29 -17.67
CA GLU A 221 -9.72 -10.93 -17.32
C GLU A 221 -8.55 -9.94 -17.35
N MET A 222 -7.32 -10.38 -17.06
CA MET A 222 -6.13 -9.54 -17.24
C MET A 222 -5.92 -9.15 -18.71
N ASP A 223 -6.22 -10.05 -19.66
CA ASP A 223 -6.16 -9.74 -21.09
C ASP A 223 -7.26 -8.75 -21.51
N ASN A 224 -8.45 -8.85 -20.92
CA ASN A 224 -9.53 -7.89 -21.14
C ASN A 224 -9.16 -6.49 -20.60
N LEU A 225 -8.59 -6.44 -19.40
CA LEU A 225 -8.10 -5.20 -18.80
C LEU A 225 -7.01 -4.57 -19.66
N ARG A 226 -6.05 -5.37 -20.16
CA ARG A 226 -5.00 -4.89 -21.07
C ARG A 226 -5.58 -4.24 -22.31
N LYS A 227 -6.51 -4.92 -23.01
CA LYS A 227 -7.15 -4.36 -24.21
C LYS A 227 -7.87 -3.04 -23.94
N LEU A 228 -8.55 -2.93 -22.79
CA LEU A 228 -9.20 -1.69 -22.38
C LEU A 228 -8.19 -0.56 -22.17
N LEU A 229 -7.08 -0.82 -21.50
CA LEU A 229 -6.06 0.19 -21.21
C LEU A 229 -5.20 0.54 -22.43
N ASP A 230 -4.93 -0.41 -23.33
CA ASP A 230 -4.30 -0.13 -24.62
C ASP A 230 -5.16 0.83 -25.48
N ALA A 231 -6.49 0.76 -25.33
CA ALA A 231 -7.45 1.68 -25.95
C ALA A 231 -7.68 2.97 -25.16
N THR A 232 -6.93 3.20 -24.08
CA THR A 232 -7.07 4.36 -23.18
C THR A 232 -5.72 5.07 -23.05
N PRO A 233 -5.43 6.07 -23.89
CA PRO A 233 -4.17 6.79 -23.81
C PRO A 233 -3.96 7.40 -22.42
N SER A 234 -2.82 7.09 -21.80
CA SER A 234 -2.34 7.75 -20.57
C SER A 234 -0.85 8.04 -20.74
N PRO A 235 -0.38 9.27 -20.47
CA PRO A 235 1.03 9.58 -20.47
C PRO A 235 1.81 8.66 -19.52
N VAL A 236 3.01 8.25 -19.96
CA VAL A 236 3.96 7.51 -19.11
C VAL A 236 4.84 8.52 -18.40
N ILE A 237 4.75 8.55 -17.08
CA ILE A 237 5.46 9.49 -16.21
C ILE A 237 5.99 8.75 -14.97
N PHE A 238 6.80 9.39 -14.14
CA PHE A 238 7.27 8.77 -12.91
C PHE A 238 6.16 8.79 -11.85
N CYS A 239 5.55 7.63 -11.59
CA CYS A 239 4.46 7.44 -10.64
C CYS A 239 4.99 6.95 -9.28
N HIS A 240 4.26 7.29 -8.23
CA HIS A 240 4.46 6.71 -6.90
C HIS A 240 3.92 5.28 -6.82
N ASN A 241 2.78 5.04 -7.49
CA ASN A 241 2.03 3.78 -7.58
C ASN A 241 1.32 3.31 -6.29
N ASP A 242 1.46 4.04 -5.17
CA ASP A 242 0.89 3.65 -3.87
C ASP A 242 0.53 4.86 -2.98
N ILE A 243 -0.19 5.84 -3.53
CA ILE A 243 -0.61 7.05 -2.80
C ILE A 243 -1.86 6.77 -1.94
N GLN A 244 -1.70 5.91 -0.94
CA GLN A 244 -2.67 5.71 0.16
C GLN A 244 -2.44 6.69 1.32
N GLU A 245 -3.39 6.84 2.24
CA GLU A 245 -3.31 7.78 3.34
C GLU A 245 -2.09 7.59 4.27
N GLY A 246 -1.63 6.34 4.43
CA GLY A 246 -0.45 6.00 5.23
C GLY A 246 0.85 6.57 4.65
N ASN A 247 0.88 6.81 3.34
CA ASN A 247 2.04 7.30 2.60
C ASN A 247 1.98 8.82 2.36
N ILE A 248 0.99 9.51 2.93
CA ILE A 248 0.85 10.97 2.85
C ILE A 248 1.00 11.54 4.25
N LEU A 249 2.16 12.17 4.52
CA LEU A 249 2.47 12.74 5.82
C LEU A 249 2.01 14.20 5.88
N LEU A 250 1.15 14.52 6.85
CA LEU A 250 0.83 15.90 7.22
C LEU A 250 1.93 16.44 8.14
N LEU A 251 2.64 17.46 7.67
CA LEU A 251 3.78 18.05 8.36
C LEU A 251 3.32 18.90 9.56
N SER A 252 3.94 18.69 10.72
CA SER A 252 3.66 19.50 11.92
C SER A 252 4.28 20.90 11.82
N GLU A 253 5.40 21.00 11.10
CA GLU A 253 6.16 22.24 10.91
C GLU A 253 6.38 22.50 9.41
N PRO A 254 5.34 22.92 8.68
CA PRO A 254 5.47 23.19 7.24
C PRO A 254 6.38 24.40 7.03
N LYS A 255 7.46 24.23 6.26
CA LYS A 255 8.41 25.31 5.95
C LYS A 255 7.82 26.38 5.02
N ASN A 256 6.82 25.99 4.20
CA ASN A 256 6.14 26.82 3.20
C ASN A 256 4.65 26.45 3.15
N ALA A 257 3.91 26.89 2.13
CA ALA A 257 2.55 26.41 1.84
C ALA A 257 2.47 24.88 1.55
N ASP A 258 3.62 24.22 1.43
CA ASP A 258 3.75 22.78 1.26
C ASP A 258 3.61 22.06 2.61
N SER A 259 2.43 21.53 2.87
CA SER A 259 2.04 20.89 4.14
C SER A 259 2.06 19.37 4.10
N LEU A 260 2.31 18.78 2.94
CA LEU A 260 2.28 17.32 2.73
C LEU A 260 3.61 16.81 2.19
N MET A 261 3.99 15.61 2.63
CA MET A 261 5.13 14.87 2.08
C MET A 261 4.70 13.45 1.72
N LEU A 262 5.04 13.01 0.51
CA LEU A 262 4.90 11.61 0.11
C LEU A 262 6.07 10.81 0.64
N VAL A 263 5.82 9.56 1.03
CA VAL A 263 6.84 8.61 1.51
C VAL A 263 6.51 7.21 1.01
N ASP A 264 7.46 6.29 1.21
CA ASP A 264 7.34 4.87 0.85
C ASP A 264 7.24 4.61 -0.67
N PHE A 265 8.38 4.83 -1.34
CA PHE A 265 8.51 4.76 -2.80
C PHE A 265 8.80 3.35 -3.32
N GLU A 266 8.50 2.29 -2.55
CA GLU A 266 8.83 0.89 -2.85
C GLU A 266 8.29 0.46 -4.23
N TYR A 267 7.09 0.93 -4.57
CA TYR A 267 6.42 0.59 -5.83
C TYR A 267 6.67 1.62 -6.95
N SER A 268 7.40 2.70 -6.71
CA SER A 268 7.52 3.81 -7.65
C SER A 268 8.28 3.41 -8.93
N SER A 269 7.77 3.84 -10.08
CA SER A 269 8.32 3.51 -11.39
C SER A 269 7.83 4.50 -12.45
N TYR A 270 8.41 4.46 -13.65
CA TYR A 270 7.68 4.99 -14.79
C TYR A 270 6.46 4.10 -15.05
N ASN A 271 5.28 4.71 -15.07
CA ASN A 271 4.00 4.05 -15.25
C ASN A 271 2.99 5.04 -15.84
N TYR A 272 1.78 4.58 -16.10
CA TYR A 272 0.69 5.39 -16.61
C TYR A 272 0.16 6.34 -15.52
N ARG A 273 0.09 7.64 -15.82
CA ARG A 273 -0.53 8.65 -14.95
C ARG A 273 -1.91 8.24 -14.44
N GLY A 274 -2.75 7.70 -15.32
CA GLY A 274 -4.09 7.23 -14.97
C GLY A 274 -4.09 6.22 -13.81
N PHE A 275 -3.05 5.38 -13.71
CA PHE A 275 -2.92 4.40 -12.63
C PHE A 275 -2.70 5.08 -11.28
N ASP A 276 -1.79 6.06 -11.16
CA ASP A 276 -1.47 6.65 -9.86
C ASP A 276 -2.65 7.46 -9.30
N ILE A 277 -3.33 8.23 -10.16
CA ILE A 277 -4.55 8.97 -9.78
C ILE A 277 -5.70 7.99 -9.49
N GLY A 278 -5.91 6.99 -10.35
CA GLY A 278 -6.98 6.00 -10.18
C GLY A 278 -6.79 5.17 -8.92
N ASN A 279 -5.55 4.78 -8.63
CA ASN A 279 -5.18 4.12 -7.39
C ASN A 279 -5.52 4.99 -6.18
N HIS A 280 -5.08 6.26 -6.18
CA HIS A 280 -5.39 7.19 -5.09
C HIS A 280 -6.90 7.31 -4.85
N PHE A 281 -7.73 7.33 -5.90
CA PHE A 281 -9.18 7.35 -5.77
C PHE A 281 -9.75 6.04 -5.18
N CYS A 282 -9.19 4.89 -5.53
CA CYS A 282 -9.55 3.62 -4.89
C CYS A 282 -9.26 3.65 -3.39
N GLU A 283 -8.19 4.30 -2.94
CA GLU A 283 -7.81 4.37 -1.52
C GLU A 283 -8.78 5.18 -0.66
N TRP A 284 -9.66 6.01 -1.24
CA TRP A 284 -10.72 6.69 -0.47
C TRP A 284 -11.74 5.72 0.14
N VAL A 285 -11.78 4.48 -0.37
CA VAL A 285 -12.72 3.43 0.03
C VAL A 285 -12.17 2.56 1.16
N TYR A 286 -10.86 2.43 1.31
CA TYR A 286 -10.24 1.42 2.17
C TYR A 286 -9.62 2.07 3.41
N ASP A 287 -10.14 1.71 4.58
CA ASP A 287 -9.59 2.13 5.88
C ASP A 287 -8.81 0.98 6.50
N TYR A 288 -7.48 1.12 6.57
CA TYR A 288 -6.56 0.12 7.11
C TYR A 288 -6.33 0.23 8.61
N THR A 289 -7.03 1.13 9.30
CA THR A 289 -6.92 1.33 10.75
C THR A 289 -7.99 0.57 11.55
N HIS A 290 -8.75 -0.29 10.88
CA HIS A 290 -9.83 -1.05 11.52
C HIS A 290 -9.25 -2.05 12.53
N GLU A 291 -9.72 -1.98 13.78
CA GLU A 291 -9.16 -2.75 14.91
C GLU A 291 -9.58 -4.22 14.91
N GLU A 292 -10.62 -4.59 14.17
CA GLU A 292 -11.16 -5.96 14.13
C GLU A 292 -10.86 -6.63 12.79
N TRP A 293 -10.71 -7.96 12.79
CA TRP A 293 -10.58 -8.78 11.58
C TRP A 293 -11.67 -8.39 10.55
N PRO A 294 -11.33 -8.14 9.27
CA PRO A 294 -10.06 -8.45 8.58
C PRO A 294 -8.97 -7.37 8.68
N PHE A 295 -9.05 -6.47 9.65
CA PHE A 295 -8.13 -5.33 9.88
C PHE A 295 -8.12 -4.28 8.76
N TYR A 296 -9.18 -4.28 7.95
CA TYR A 296 -9.52 -3.18 7.06
C TYR A 296 -11.05 -3.03 6.98
N LYS A 297 -11.52 -1.87 6.54
CA LYS A 297 -12.93 -1.63 6.24
C LYS A 297 -13.09 -0.92 4.91
N ALA A 298 -13.75 -1.58 3.96
CA ALA A 298 -14.13 -0.99 2.69
C ALA A 298 -15.49 -0.27 2.80
N ARG A 299 -15.58 0.95 2.26
CA ARG A 299 -16.81 1.74 2.16
C ARG A 299 -17.00 2.20 0.71
N PRO A 300 -17.59 1.38 -0.18
CA PRO A 300 -17.66 1.73 -1.61
C PRO A 300 -18.34 3.07 -1.92
N ALA A 301 -19.28 3.49 -1.06
CA ALA A 301 -19.95 4.80 -1.16
C ALA A 301 -19.01 6.00 -0.95
N ASP A 302 -17.81 5.77 -0.41
CA ASP A 302 -16.79 6.79 -0.18
C ASP A 302 -15.86 7.01 -1.38
N TYR A 303 -15.98 6.21 -2.46
CA TYR A 303 -15.26 6.47 -3.71
C TYR A 303 -15.59 7.88 -4.21
N PRO A 304 -14.61 8.66 -4.70
CA PRO A 304 -14.84 10.07 -5.03
C PRO A 304 -15.95 10.23 -6.07
N THR A 305 -16.92 11.09 -5.76
CA THR A 305 -17.95 11.51 -6.72
C THR A 305 -17.31 12.18 -7.94
N ARG A 306 -18.02 12.23 -9.07
CA ARG A 306 -17.55 12.95 -10.27
C ARG A 306 -17.09 14.38 -9.97
N ALA A 307 -17.80 15.09 -9.09
CA ALA A 307 -17.43 16.44 -8.68
C ALA A 307 -16.10 16.49 -7.89
N GLN A 308 -15.87 15.52 -7.01
CA GLN A 308 -14.61 15.38 -6.26
C GLN A 308 -13.44 14.96 -7.16
N GLN A 309 -13.68 14.04 -8.11
CA GLN A 309 -12.67 13.64 -9.10
C GLN A 309 -12.25 14.85 -9.96
N LEU A 310 -13.21 15.61 -10.48
CA LEU A 310 -12.93 16.84 -11.24
C LEU A 310 -12.23 17.91 -10.40
N HIS A 311 -12.56 18.04 -9.12
CA HIS A 311 -11.85 18.93 -8.20
C HIS A 311 -10.37 18.55 -8.08
N PHE A 312 -10.08 17.27 -7.86
CA PHE A 312 -8.70 16.76 -7.81
C PHE A 312 -7.98 16.98 -9.15
N ILE A 313 -8.60 16.54 -10.26
CA ILE A 313 -8.06 16.64 -11.61
C ILE A 313 -7.72 18.09 -11.98
N ARG A 314 -8.58 19.06 -11.63
CA ARG A 314 -8.34 20.48 -11.89
C ARG A 314 -7.09 21.00 -11.21
N HIS A 315 -6.89 20.67 -9.94
CA HIS A 315 -5.69 21.07 -9.19
C HIS A 315 -4.44 20.35 -9.70
N TYR A 316 -4.56 19.08 -10.06
CA TYR A 316 -3.49 18.31 -10.68
C TYR A 316 -3.04 18.96 -12.01
N LEU A 317 -3.96 19.23 -12.93
CA LEU A 317 -3.66 19.83 -14.24
C LEU A 317 -3.08 21.25 -14.10
N ALA A 318 -3.58 22.04 -13.14
CA ALA A 318 -3.04 23.36 -12.83
C ALA A 318 -1.58 23.30 -12.35
N ALA A 319 -1.21 22.27 -11.59
CA ALA A 319 0.15 22.07 -11.09
C ALA A 319 1.10 21.50 -12.16
N VAL A 320 0.60 20.70 -13.12
CA VAL A 320 1.41 20.17 -14.23
C VAL A 320 1.75 21.27 -15.25
N LYS A 321 0.82 22.17 -15.56
CA LYS A 321 1.03 23.18 -16.59
C LYS A 321 1.93 24.31 -16.11
N LYS A 322 3.03 24.51 -16.83
CA LYS A 322 3.88 25.71 -16.74
C LYS A 322 3.58 26.60 -17.94
N GLY A 323 2.77 27.64 -17.77
CA GLY A 323 2.43 28.56 -18.86
C GLY A 323 1.09 29.26 -18.70
N GLU A 324 0.59 29.82 -19.80
CA GLU A 324 -0.71 30.47 -19.83
C GLU A 324 -1.84 29.48 -19.55
N PRO A 325 -2.87 29.90 -18.78
CA PRO A 325 -4.01 29.04 -18.52
C PRO A 325 -4.75 28.74 -19.83
N PRO A 326 -5.16 27.48 -20.07
CA PRO A 326 -5.97 27.15 -21.23
C PRO A 326 -7.29 27.93 -21.22
N SER A 327 -7.92 28.03 -22.38
CA SER A 327 -9.31 28.49 -22.44
C SER A 327 -10.22 27.60 -21.58
N GLN A 328 -11.37 28.12 -21.16
CA GLN A 328 -12.33 27.32 -20.36
C GLN A 328 -12.84 26.08 -21.09
N GLU A 329 -12.89 26.11 -22.42
CA GLU A 329 -13.30 24.96 -23.24
C GLU A 329 -12.22 23.88 -23.26
N GLU A 330 -10.96 24.26 -23.52
CA GLU A 330 -9.84 23.33 -23.47
C GLU A 330 -9.63 22.75 -22.07
N GLN A 331 -9.78 23.57 -21.02
CA GLN A 331 -9.69 23.10 -19.64
C GLN A 331 -10.75 22.02 -19.36
N ARG A 332 -12.01 22.28 -19.72
CA ARG A 332 -13.10 21.30 -19.56
C ARG A 332 -12.80 20.02 -20.31
N LYS A 333 -12.36 20.10 -21.57
CA LYS A 333 -11.99 18.93 -22.36
C LYS A 333 -10.88 18.10 -21.69
N LEU A 334 -9.81 18.76 -21.23
CA LEU A 334 -8.72 18.08 -20.52
C LEU A 334 -9.17 17.41 -19.21
N GLU A 335 -10.09 18.06 -18.47
CA GLU A 335 -10.66 17.50 -17.25
C GLU A 335 -11.51 16.25 -17.55
N GLU A 336 -12.35 16.27 -18.59
CA GLU A 336 -13.17 15.14 -19.00
C GLU A 336 -12.35 13.98 -19.57
N ASP A 337 -11.37 14.27 -20.44
CA ASP A 337 -10.48 13.25 -21.01
C ASP A 337 -9.71 12.53 -19.88
N LEU A 338 -9.18 13.28 -18.91
CA LEU A 338 -8.49 12.71 -17.76
C LEU A 338 -9.44 11.95 -16.82
N LEU A 339 -10.70 12.37 -16.70
CA LEU A 339 -11.70 11.64 -15.92
C LEU A 339 -11.95 10.24 -16.49
N VAL A 340 -12.06 10.12 -17.81
CA VAL A 340 -12.21 8.81 -18.49
C VAL A 340 -10.95 7.96 -18.32
N GLU A 341 -9.77 8.55 -18.54
CA GLU A 341 -8.48 7.89 -18.33
C GLU A 341 -8.40 7.29 -16.91
N VAL A 342 -8.58 8.12 -15.89
CA VAL A 342 -8.43 7.73 -14.49
C VAL A 342 -9.39 6.62 -14.08
N ASN A 343 -10.66 6.71 -14.45
CA ASN A 343 -11.63 5.68 -14.04
C ASN A 343 -11.37 4.32 -14.71
N ARG A 344 -10.84 4.29 -15.93
CA ARG A 344 -10.42 3.02 -16.56
C ARG A 344 -9.17 2.45 -15.89
N TYR A 345 -8.19 3.29 -15.56
CA TYR A 345 -6.99 2.84 -14.87
C TYR A 345 -7.21 2.52 -13.37
N ALA A 346 -8.25 3.04 -12.73
CA ALA A 346 -8.67 2.63 -11.38
C ALA A 346 -9.02 1.13 -11.33
N LEU A 347 -9.54 0.57 -12.42
CA LEU A 347 -9.73 -0.88 -12.55
C LEU A 347 -8.40 -1.64 -12.40
N ALA A 348 -7.31 -1.14 -12.99
CA ALA A 348 -6.00 -1.75 -12.80
C ALA A 348 -5.49 -1.68 -11.37
N SER A 349 -5.83 -0.63 -10.61
CA SER A 349 -5.51 -0.60 -9.17
C SER A 349 -6.22 -1.74 -8.42
N HIS A 350 -7.53 -1.94 -8.65
CA HIS A 350 -8.24 -3.06 -8.03
C HIS A 350 -7.64 -4.42 -8.42
N PHE A 351 -7.32 -4.60 -9.70
CA PHE A 351 -6.76 -5.85 -10.20
C PHE A 351 -5.36 -6.13 -9.64
N PHE A 352 -4.47 -5.12 -9.66
CA PHE A 352 -3.10 -5.19 -9.16
C PHE A 352 -3.07 -5.55 -7.68
N TRP A 353 -3.78 -4.78 -6.83
CA TRP A 353 -3.77 -5.00 -5.39
C TRP A 353 -4.52 -6.27 -4.98
N GLY A 354 -5.49 -6.71 -5.79
CA GLY A 354 -6.11 -8.02 -5.63
C GLY A 354 -5.12 -9.17 -5.79
N LEU A 355 -4.31 -9.15 -6.86
CA LEU A 355 -3.27 -10.16 -7.10
C LEU A 355 -2.17 -10.11 -6.03
N TRP A 356 -1.67 -8.90 -5.73
CA TRP A 356 -0.69 -8.68 -4.67
C TRP A 356 -1.17 -9.30 -3.35
N SER A 357 -2.44 -9.10 -3.00
CA SER A 357 -2.98 -9.57 -1.73
C SER A 357 -3.12 -11.09 -1.67
N ILE A 358 -3.42 -11.77 -2.79
CA ILE A 358 -3.40 -13.25 -2.83
C ILE A 358 -2.00 -13.77 -2.49
N LEU A 359 -0.94 -13.15 -3.03
CA LEU A 359 0.43 -13.54 -2.71
C LEU A 359 0.76 -13.29 -1.24
N GLN A 360 0.40 -12.11 -0.73
CA GLN A 360 0.64 -11.78 0.67
C GLN A 360 -0.05 -12.74 1.63
N ALA A 361 -1.24 -13.25 1.29
CA ALA A 361 -1.91 -14.27 2.09
C ALA A 361 -1.11 -15.58 2.27
N SER A 362 -0.13 -15.85 1.40
CA SER A 362 0.72 -17.04 1.47
C SER A 362 2.12 -16.78 2.06
N MET A 363 2.57 -15.52 2.07
CA MET A 363 3.95 -15.14 2.39
C MET A 363 4.07 -14.23 3.62
N SER A 364 3.04 -13.42 3.89
CA SER A 364 3.07 -12.43 4.95
C SER A 364 2.96 -13.10 6.32
N THR A 365 3.64 -12.52 7.29
CA THR A 365 3.55 -12.91 8.71
C THR A 365 2.67 -11.94 9.52
N ILE A 366 2.09 -10.95 8.84
CA ILE A 366 1.29 -9.91 9.46
C ILE A 366 -0.16 -10.37 9.54
N GLU A 367 -0.78 -10.08 10.68
CA GLU A 367 -2.17 -10.38 10.93
C GLU A 367 -3.07 -9.40 10.14
N PHE A 368 -3.43 -9.77 8.90
CA PHE A 368 -4.29 -9.00 8.01
C PHE A 368 -5.12 -9.95 7.14
N GLY A 369 -6.39 -9.63 6.90
CA GLY A 369 -7.29 -10.44 6.08
C GLY A 369 -7.04 -10.27 4.58
N TYR A 370 -5.88 -10.74 4.12
CA TYR A 370 -5.42 -10.57 2.74
C TYR A 370 -6.35 -11.22 1.70
N LEU A 371 -6.97 -12.37 1.98
CA LEU A 371 -7.89 -12.99 1.03
C LEU A 371 -9.23 -12.27 0.96
N GLU A 372 -9.75 -11.81 2.10
CA GLU A 372 -10.94 -10.97 2.19
C GLU A 372 -10.70 -9.66 1.41
N TYR A 373 -9.53 -9.05 1.59
CA TYR A 373 -9.14 -7.84 0.88
C TYR A 373 -9.03 -8.09 -0.63
N ALA A 374 -8.34 -9.17 -1.05
CA ALA A 374 -8.25 -9.54 -2.46
C ALA A 374 -9.64 -9.69 -3.09
N GLN A 375 -10.52 -10.43 -2.43
CA GLN A 375 -11.90 -10.61 -2.88
C GLN A 375 -12.65 -9.27 -2.98
N SER A 376 -12.51 -8.38 -1.98
CA SER A 376 -13.11 -7.05 -2.00
C SER A 376 -12.64 -6.24 -3.21
N ARG A 377 -11.33 -6.22 -3.50
CA ARG A 377 -10.77 -5.51 -4.67
C ARG A 377 -11.33 -6.06 -5.98
N PHE A 378 -11.35 -7.39 -6.17
CA PHE A 378 -11.91 -7.99 -7.39
C PHE A 378 -13.42 -7.77 -7.53
N GLN A 379 -14.19 -7.83 -6.44
CA GLN A 379 -15.62 -7.49 -6.51
C GLN A 379 -15.83 -6.06 -7.01
N PHE A 380 -15.04 -5.11 -6.51
CA PHE A 380 -15.19 -3.72 -6.88
C PHE A 380 -14.68 -3.44 -8.30
N TYR A 381 -13.63 -4.13 -8.75
CA TYR A 381 -13.20 -4.17 -10.15
C TYR A 381 -14.37 -4.48 -11.10
N PHE A 382 -15.09 -5.59 -10.89
CA PHE A 382 -16.18 -5.99 -11.77
C PHE A 382 -17.37 -5.04 -11.68
N GLN A 383 -17.68 -4.53 -10.48
CA GLN A 383 -18.74 -3.54 -10.29
C GLN A 383 -18.46 -2.24 -11.05
N GLN A 384 -17.24 -1.68 -10.94
CA GLN A 384 -16.86 -0.46 -11.64
C GLN A 384 -16.75 -0.67 -13.16
N LYS A 385 -16.20 -1.81 -13.59
CA LYS A 385 -16.12 -2.16 -15.02
C LYS A 385 -17.51 -2.18 -15.65
N GLN A 386 -18.52 -2.72 -14.95
CA GLN A 386 -19.91 -2.72 -15.42
C GLN A 386 -20.45 -1.30 -15.58
N GLN A 387 -20.24 -0.43 -14.58
CA GLN A 387 -20.69 0.97 -14.62
C GLN A 387 -20.09 1.74 -15.79
N LEU A 388 -18.79 1.56 -16.06
CA LEU A 388 -18.11 2.18 -17.20
C LEU A 388 -18.61 1.68 -18.55
N THR A 389 -19.04 0.43 -18.62
CA THR A 389 -19.60 -0.15 -19.86
C THR A 389 -21.01 0.38 -20.13
N THR A 390 -21.83 0.54 -19.08
CA THR A 390 -23.20 1.06 -19.20
C THR A 390 -23.23 2.54 -19.62
N LEU A 391 -22.35 3.37 -19.07
CA LEU A 391 -22.25 4.79 -19.44
C LEU A 391 -21.92 5.00 -20.92
N HIS A 392 -21.15 4.10 -21.54
CA HIS A 392 -20.86 4.16 -22.97
C HIS A 392 -22.05 3.78 -23.87
N ILE A 393 -23.06 3.07 -23.36
CA ILE A 393 -24.25 2.69 -24.14
C ILE A 393 -25.28 3.84 -24.15
N ASP A 394 -25.36 4.63 -23.09
CA ASP A 394 -26.33 5.74 -22.99
C ASP A 394 -25.85 7.03 -23.69
N GLU A 395 -24.56 7.11 -24.07
CA GLU A 395 -23.96 8.25 -24.80
C GLU A 395 -23.79 8.00 -26.32
N SER A 396 -24.14 6.80 -26.81
CA SER A 396 -24.09 6.39 -28.23
C SER A 396 -25.48 6.22 -28.82
#